data_AF-A0A7Y5NK41-F1
#
_entry.id   AF-A0A7Y5NK41-F1
#
_cell.length_a   1.000
_cell.length_b   1.000
_cell.length_c   1.000
_cell.angle_alpha   90.00
_cell.angle_beta   90.00
_cell.angle_gamma   90.00
#
_symmetry.space_group_name_H-M   'P 1'
#
loop_
_entity.id
_entity.type
_entity.pdbx_description
1 polymer ?
#
loop_
_entity_poly.entity_id
_entity_poly.type
_entity_poly.pdbx_seq_one_letter_code
_entity_poly.pdbx_strand_id
1 'polypeptide(L)'
;MLLRFAPLLGSTLLAALLAGGGWYWEKHEVEAVRNGLPEEGVAATGIRVDGEAIPSGVAYDDFVEARADEILDRKVTLAYQGTVLTTTTLRALGAEADVDFALASIESIAHEGNIYRRAAEARAAQRGRYDIALAVDVPVDALAEALAPYKETLDLAPIPARRLIDRSANKDEIVPHREGAYLDVYAATEAVLVAARAGDPNVELSPFRSMPTATKEAVTRAEVTTVVSSFETRFGGPPGRNRNIERAASQLNGLVLMPNDTVSFNDTVGPRSVDNGFFSAPEIYKGEMREGIGGGSCQVASTLYAAAFFGGFDIVERRNHSRPSGYIRPGMDATVSFPVLDLRIKNPYDFPVVLSAKVEPGMLRFEMLGKERRVEVELATETLAVLKYSRKLEKAAYVPAGEFKVKQKGKRGLSIKKVKTVKDLRTGEAHLEETRDTYPPTQEIYLVGPGTSDDDLPPLEPTDTSATSKPSDPVSEVGPPSSSTGEGV
;
A
#
# COMPACT_ATOMS: atom_id res chain seq x y z
N MET A 1 -49.91 94.23 -37.21
CA MET A 1 -51.24 94.68 -37.64
C MET A 1 -52.18 93.48 -37.53
N LEU A 2 -53.15 93.56 -36.59
CA LEU A 2 -54.31 92.68 -36.31
C LEU A 2 -54.03 91.23 -35.80
N LEU A 3 -54.28 90.86 -34.52
CA LEU A 3 -55.56 90.65 -33.75
C LEU A 3 -56.10 89.20 -33.99
N ARG A 4 -56.54 88.32 -33.05
CA ARG A 4 -57.10 88.37 -31.67
C ARG A 4 -57.12 86.97 -30.98
N PHE A 5 -57.19 87.01 -29.64
CA PHE A 5 -57.67 86.06 -28.59
C PHE A 5 -58.91 85.18 -28.94
N ALA A 6 -58.99 83.85 -28.69
CA ALA A 6 -59.25 83.04 -27.46
C ALA A 6 -60.68 82.39 -27.50
N PRO A 7 -61.14 81.43 -26.65
CA PRO A 7 -60.47 80.66 -25.58
C PRO A 7 -60.78 79.13 -25.52
N LEU A 8 -60.14 78.48 -24.53
CA LEU A 8 -60.34 77.14 -24.00
C LEU A 8 -61.78 76.83 -23.53
N LEU A 9 -62.27 75.63 -23.87
CA LEU A 9 -63.24 74.84 -23.09
C LEU A 9 -63.20 73.40 -23.64
N GLY A 10 -62.40 72.53 -23.01
CA GLY A 10 -62.29 71.13 -23.45
C GLY A 10 -61.21 70.27 -22.80
N SER A 11 -60.52 70.75 -21.76
CA SER A 11 -59.36 70.06 -21.17
C SER A 11 -59.65 69.23 -19.91
N THR A 12 -60.85 69.31 -19.32
CA THR A 12 -61.18 68.55 -18.09
C THR A 12 -61.90 67.22 -18.35
N LEU A 13 -62.65 67.08 -19.45
CA LEU A 13 -63.32 65.81 -19.81
C LEU A 13 -62.39 64.82 -20.52
N LEU A 14 -61.39 65.30 -21.25
CA LEU A 14 -60.42 64.44 -21.94
C LEU A 14 -59.40 63.80 -20.96
N ALA A 15 -59.05 64.50 -19.88
CA ALA A 15 -58.18 63.95 -18.83
C ALA A 15 -58.87 62.85 -18.01
N ALA A 16 -60.18 62.93 -17.78
CA ALA A 16 -60.95 61.89 -17.08
C ALA A 16 -61.20 60.65 -17.97
N LEU A 17 -61.34 60.81 -19.29
CA LEU A 17 -61.45 59.71 -20.25
C LEU A 17 -60.10 59.05 -20.56
N LEU A 18 -58.98 59.79 -20.49
CA LEU A 18 -57.64 59.23 -20.61
C LEU A 18 -57.14 58.59 -19.30
N ALA A 19 -57.53 59.13 -18.14
CA ALA A 19 -57.23 58.51 -16.84
C ALA A 19 -58.16 57.32 -16.55
N GLY A 20 -59.46 57.41 -16.87
CA GLY A 20 -60.40 56.30 -16.74
C GLY A 20 -60.25 55.23 -17.82
N GLY A 21 -59.89 55.63 -19.05
CA GLY A 21 -59.51 54.75 -20.13
C GLY A 21 -58.15 54.09 -19.87
N GLY A 22 -57.14 54.84 -19.42
CA GLY A 22 -55.87 54.30 -18.96
C GLY A 22 -56.05 53.33 -17.79
N TRP A 23 -56.84 53.69 -16.78
CA TRP A 23 -57.16 52.80 -15.66
C TRP A 23 -57.96 51.56 -16.07
N TYR A 24 -58.93 51.67 -16.98
CA TYR A 24 -59.71 50.54 -17.49
C TYR A 24 -58.87 49.63 -18.40
N TRP A 25 -58.04 50.20 -19.26
CA TRP A 25 -57.17 49.49 -20.19
C TRP A 25 -56.01 48.82 -19.44
N GLU A 26 -55.38 49.53 -18.51
CA GLU A 26 -54.36 48.99 -17.60
C GLU A 26 -54.95 47.89 -16.70
N LYS A 27 -56.15 48.06 -16.15
CA LYS A 27 -56.80 47.05 -15.29
C LYS A 27 -57.24 45.81 -16.08
N HIS A 28 -57.81 45.97 -17.28
CA HIS A 28 -58.19 44.84 -18.13
C HIS A 28 -56.98 44.11 -18.73
N GLU A 29 -55.92 44.82 -19.09
CA GLU A 29 -54.68 44.22 -19.60
C GLU A 29 -53.92 43.52 -18.47
N VAL A 30 -53.92 44.08 -17.25
CA VAL A 30 -53.39 43.43 -16.05
C VAL A 30 -54.22 42.22 -15.64
N GLU A 31 -55.56 42.25 -15.74
CA GLU A 31 -56.42 41.08 -15.51
C GLU A 31 -56.22 39.98 -16.56
N ALA A 32 -56.10 40.35 -17.84
CA ALA A 32 -55.81 39.40 -18.92
C ALA A 32 -54.42 38.78 -18.78
N VAL A 33 -53.42 39.57 -18.36
CA VAL A 33 -52.07 39.09 -18.05
C VAL A 33 -52.10 38.17 -16.83
N ARG A 34 -52.83 38.54 -15.77
CA ARG A 34 -52.97 37.75 -14.55
C ARG A 34 -53.64 36.39 -14.80
N ASN A 35 -54.64 36.34 -15.67
CA ASN A 35 -55.31 35.09 -16.08
C ASN A 35 -54.42 34.18 -16.93
N GLY A 36 -53.31 34.68 -17.47
CA GLY A 36 -52.34 33.92 -18.26
C GLY A 36 -51.08 33.50 -17.49
N LEU A 37 -51.00 33.82 -16.19
CA LEU A 37 -49.92 33.38 -15.31
C LEU A 37 -50.27 32.02 -14.69
N PRO A 38 -49.25 31.17 -14.41
CA PRO A 38 -49.48 29.94 -13.65
C PRO A 38 -50.02 30.24 -12.25
N GLU A 39 -50.86 29.34 -11.75
CA GLU A 39 -51.30 29.33 -10.34
C GLU A 39 -50.15 28.91 -9.43
N GLU A 40 -50.19 29.34 -8.16
CA GLU A 40 -49.20 28.96 -7.15
C GLU A 40 -49.13 27.43 -7.02
N GLY A 41 -47.92 26.85 -7.07
CA GLY A 41 -47.74 25.39 -7.10
C GLY A 41 -48.04 24.74 -8.45
N VAL A 42 -48.12 25.50 -9.55
CA VAL A 42 -48.26 24.98 -10.92
C VAL A 42 -47.11 25.52 -11.79
N ALA A 43 -46.46 24.63 -12.54
CA ALA A 43 -45.42 25.03 -13.48
C ALA A 43 -46.00 25.84 -14.66
N ALA A 44 -45.23 26.81 -15.17
CA ALA A 44 -45.63 27.54 -16.37
C ALA A 44 -45.73 26.61 -17.59
N THR A 45 -46.79 26.75 -18.39
CA THR A 45 -47.01 25.92 -19.57
C THR A 45 -45.86 26.06 -20.58
N GLY A 46 -45.31 24.94 -21.05
CA GLY A 46 -44.26 24.88 -22.06
C GLY A 46 -42.83 24.79 -21.52
N ILE A 47 -42.64 24.73 -20.20
CA ILE A 47 -41.35 24.34 -19.59
C ILE A 47 -41.03 22.89 -19.99
N ARG A 48 -39.74 22.64 -20.26
CA ARG A 48 -39.20 21.31 -20.52
C ARG A 48 -38.19 20.92 -19.44
N VAL A 49 -38.04 19.62 -19.21
CA VAL A 49 -37.03 19.02 -18.34
C VAL A 49 -36.26 17.99 -19.15
N ASP A 50 -34.96 18.21 -19.34
CA ASP A 50 -34.10 17.45 -20.26
C ASP A 50 -34.76 17.15 -21.61
N GLY A 51 -35.29 18.20 -22.24
CA GLY A 51 -35.91 18.12 -23.55
C GLY A 51 -37.34 17.58 -23.57
N GLU A 52 -37.94 17.17 -22.46
CA GLU A 52 -39.34 16.71 -22.43
C GLU A 52 -40.26 17.76 -21.82
N ALA A 53 -41.35 18.08 -22.51
CA ALA A 53 -42.31 19.08 -22.03
C ALA A 53 -43.16 18.50 -20.89
N ILE A 54 -43.32 19.28 -19.81
CA ILE A 54 -44.20 18.91 -18.69
C ILE A 54 -45.65 18.82 -19.21
N PRO A 55 -46.32 17.66 -19.13
CA PRO A 55 -47.67 17.50 -19.65
C PRO A 55 -48.68 18.38 -18.90
N SER A 56 -49.64 18.94 -19.63
CA SER A 56 -50.72 19.72 -19.02
C SER A 56 -51.53 18.86 -18.04
N GLY A 57 -51.67 19.32 -16.80
CA GLY A 57 -52.44 18.65 -15.76
C GLY A 57 -51.70 17.58 -14.98
N VAL A 58 -50.39 17.40 -15.21
CA VAL A 58 -49.50 16.57 -14.40
C VAL A 58 -48.77 17.46 -13.39
N ALA A 59 -48.59 16.97 -12.17
CA ALA A 59 -47.81 17.66 -11.15
C ALA A 59 -46.32 17.66 -11.56
N TYR A 60 -45.67 18.82 -11.52
CA TYR A 60 -44.33 18.95 -12.10
C TYR A 60 -43.26 18.25 -11.25
N ASP A 61 -43.51 18.09 -9.95
CA ASP A 61 -42.70 17.30 -9.03
C ASP A 61 -42.68 15.82 -9.43
N ASP A 62 -43.86 15.20 -9.58
CA ASP A 62 -44.00 13.82 -10.05
C ASP A 62 -43.32 13.61 -11.43
N PHE A 63 -43.44 14.61 -12.32
CA PHE A 63 -42.82 14.55 -13.64
C PHE A 63 -41.29 14.63 -13.57
N VAL A 64 -40.74 15.54 -12.75
CA VAL A 64 -39.30 15.71 -12.58
C VAL A 64 -38.68 14.47 -11.91
N GLU A 65 -39.34 13.92 -10.89
CA GLU A 65 -38.92 12.65 -10.25
C GLU A 65 -38.90 11.50 -11.25
N ALA A 66 -39.96 11.35 -12.05
CA ALA A 66 -40.02 10.30 -13.08
C ALA A 66 -38.91 10.45 -14.15
N ARG A 67 -38.59 11.69 -14.55
CA ARG A 67 -37.49 11.97 -15.47
C ARG A 67 -36.13 11.67 -14.85
N ALA A 68 -35.94 12.03 -13.58
CA ALA A 68 -34.74 11.68 -12.84
C ALA A 68 -34.56 10.17 -12.75
N ASP A 69 -35.63 9.43 -12.44
CA ASP A 69 -35.62 7.98 -12.39
C ASP A 69 -35.26 7.35 -13.74
N GLU A 70 -35.81 7.86 -14.85
CA GLU A 70 -35.47 7.38 -16.20
C GLU A 70 -33.99 7.59 -16.53
N ILE A 71 -33.43 8.74 -16.15
CA ILE A 71 -32.00 9.04 -16.35
C ILE A 71 -31.15 8.09 -15.50
N LEU A 72 -31.46 7.95 -14.21
CA LEU A 72 -30.71 7.13 -13.26
C LEU A 72 -30.81 5.63 -13.57
N ASP A 73 -31.92 5.16 -14.14
CA ASP A 73 -32.12 3.76 -14.53
C ASP A 73 -31.58 3.45 -15.92
N ARG A 74 -31.04 4.45 -16.63
CA ARG A 74 -30.37 4.24 -17.92
C ARG A 74 -29.19 3.28 -17.76
N LYS A 75 -29.14 2.30 -18.66
CA LYS A 75 -28.06 1.30 -18.66
C LYS A 75 -26.75 1.89 -19.18
N VAL A 76 -25.68 1.61 -18.47
CA VAL A 76 -24.30 1.94 -18.81
C VAL A 76 -23.45 0.69 -18.73
N THR A 77 -22.60 0.50 -19.73
CA THR A 77 -21.65 -0.59 -19.85
C THR A 77 -20.27 -0.05 -19.51
N LEU A 78 -19.71 -0.56 -18.41
CA LEU A 78 -18.35 -0.28 -18.02
C LEU A 78 -17.42 -1.28 -18.72
N ALA A 79 -16.42 -0.75 -19.42
CA ALA A 79 -15.36 -1.53 -20.06
C ALA A 79 -13.99 -1.10 -19.52
N TYR A 80 -13.04 -2.01 -19.56
CA TYR A 80 -11.66 -1.77 -19.14
C TYR A 80 -10.72 -2.51 -20.09
N GLN A 81 -9.82 -1.75 -20.72
CA GLN A 81 -8.92 -2.24 -21.76
C GLN A 81 -9.65 -3.00 -22.87
N GLY A 82 -10.82 -2.48 -23.28
CA GLY A 82 -11.66 -3.08 -24.32
C GLY A 82 -12.41 -4.35 -23.89
N THR A 83 -12.34 -4.75 -22.62
CA THR A 83 -13.13 -5.87 -22.08
C THR A 83 -14.30 -5.32 -21.28
N VAL A 84 -15.52 -5.78 -21.57
CA VAL A 84 -16.70 -5.41 -20.79
C VAL A 84 -16.58 -5.97 -19.37
N LEU A 85 -16.62 -5.09 -18.37
CA LEU A 85 -16.65 -5.47 -16.95
C LEU A 85 -18.07 -5.79 -16.51
N THR A 86 -19.01 -4.90 -16.83
CA THR A 86 -20.43 -5.03 -16.44
C THR A 86 -21.32 -4.09 -17.23
N THR A 87 -22.61 -4.42 -17.31
CA THR A 87 -23.67 -3.50 -17.73
C THR A 87 -24.63 -3.32 -16.56
N THR A 88 -24.74 -2.09 -16.07
CA THR A 88 -25.54 -1.73 -14.89
C THR A 88 -26.27 -0.41 -15.13
N THR A 89 -26.94 0.17 -14.13
CA THR A 89 -27.58 1.49 -14.24
C THR A 89 -26.72 2.59 -13.63
N LEU A 90 -26.95 3.86 -14.00
CA LEU A 90 -26.30 5.00 -13.36
C LEU A 90 -26.56 5.00 -11.84
N ARG A 91 -27.80 4.70 -11.42
CA ARG A 91 -28.18 4.56 -10.01
C ARG A 91 -27.33 3.53 -9.27
N ALA A 92 -27.10 2.38 -9.88
CA ALA A 92 -26.30 1.30 -9.29
C ALA A 92 -24.80 1.63 -9.23
N LEU A 93 -24.35 2.64 -9.98
CA LEU A 93 -23.01 3.23 -9.87
C LEU A 93 -22.95 4.36 -8.83
N GLY A 94 -24.04 4.61 -8.12
CA GLY A 94 -24.14 5.67 -7.11
C GLY A 94 -24.52 7.04 -7.68
N ALA A 95 -24.93 7.14 -8.94
CA ALA A 95 -25.35 8.42 -9.50
C ALA A 95 -26.63 8.93 -8.84
N GLU A 96 -26.70 10.25 -8.66
CA GLU A 96 -27.84 10.96 -8.09
C GLU A 96 -28.25 12.09 -9.04
N ALA A 97 -29.53 12.42 -9.07
CA ALA A 97 -30.05 13.55 -9.84
C ALA A 97 -30.44 14.67 -8.88
N ASP A 98 -30.04 15.91 -9.21
CA ASP A 98 -30.37 17.10 -8.43
C ASP A 98 -31.81 17.56 -8.72
N VAL A 99 -32.76 16.80 -8.20
CA VAL A 99 -34.20 17.05 -8.31
C VAL A 99 -34.55 18.37 -7.64
N ASP A 100 -34.01 18.64 -6.45
CA ASP A 100 -34.30 19.86 -5.68
C ASP A 100 -33.94 21.13 -6.46
N PHE A 101 -32.78 21.16 -7.13
CA PHE A 101 -32.40 22.28 -7.98
C PHE A 101 -33.33 22.44 -9.19
N ALA A 102 -33.76 21.33 -9.80
CA ALA A 102 -34.68 21.37 -10.93
C ALA A 102 -36.06 21.91 -10.51
N LEU A 103 -36.59 21.46 -9.37
CA LEU A 103 -37.86 21.95 -8.82
C LEU A 103 -37.79 23.44 -8.48
N ALA A 104 -36.74 23.87 -7.77
CA ALA A 104 -36.52 25.29 -7.47
C ALA A 104 -36.40 26.15 -8.73
N SER A 105 -35.75 25.62 -9.78
CA SER A 105 -35.63 26.30 -11.08
C SER A 105 -37.00 26.46 -11.75
N ILE A 106 -37.83 25.41 -11.75
CA ILE A 106 -39.20 25.45 -12.29
C ILE A 106 -40.06 26.45 -11.52
N GLU A 107 -40.00 26.42 -10.19
CA GLU A 107 -40.75 27.32 -9.32
C GLU A 107 -40.36 28.78 -9.51
N SER A 108 -39.09 29.09 -9.79
CA SER A 108 -38.67 30.48 -10.02
C SER A 108 -39.29 31.11 -11.29
N ILE A 109 -39.62 30.29 -12.30
CA ILE A 109 -40.07 30.77 -13.61
C ILE A 109 -41.53 31.20 -13.55
N ALA A 110 -41.79 32.46 -13.90
CA ALA A 110 -43.12 33.07 -13.92
C ALA A 110 -43.83 33.23 -12.56
N HIS A 111 -43.15 32.92 -11.45
CA HIS A 111 -43.66 33.13 -10.09
C HIS A 111 -42.94 34.24 -9.32
N GLU A 112 -41.68 34.54 -9.67
CA GLU A 112 -40.89 35.56 -8.98
C GLU A 112 -40.87 36.94 -9.67
N GLY A 113 -40.78 38.00 -8.86
CA GLY A 113 -40.66 39.38 -9.34
C GLY A 113 -42.00 40.04 -9.72
N ASN A 114 -41.92 41.14 -10.46
CA ASN A 114 -43.12 41.90 -10.81
C ASN A 114 -43.95 41.22 -11.92
N ILE A 115 -45.22 41.62 -12.04
CA ILE A 115 -46.19 40.99 -12.94
C ILE A 115 -45.75 40.98 -14.42
N TYR A 116 -45.02 42.00 -14.88
CA TYR A 116 -44.55 42.07 -16.27
C TYR A 116 -43.43 41.07 -16.56
N ARG A 117 -42.51 40.89 -15.61
CA ARG A 117 -41.44 39.87 -15.69
C ARG A 117 -42.06 38.48 -15.73
N ARG A 118 -42.94 38.18 -14.78
CA ARG A 118 -43.65 36.89 -14.71
C ARG A 118 -44.38 36.56 -16.00
N ALA A 119 -45.07 37.55 -16.59
CA ALA A 119 -45.78 37.37 -17.85
C ALA A 119 -44.86 37.17 -19.06
N ALA A 120 -43.70 37.85 -19.09
CA ALA A 120 -42.70 37.66 -20.12
C ALA A 120 -42.06 36.26 -20.06
N GLU A 121 -41.75 35.78 -18.85
CA GLU A 121 -41.24 34.44 -18.58
C GLU A 121 -42.28 33.37 -18.97
N ALA A 122 -43.55 33.52 -18.58
CA ALA A 122 -44.63 32.60 -18.98
C ALA A 122 -44.76 32.49 -20.51
N ARG A 123 -44.72 33.61 -21.24
CA ARG A 123 -44.74 33.60 -22.72
C ARG A 123 -43.47 33.00 -23.32
N ALA A 124 -42.32 33.13 -22.65
CA ALA A 124 -41.08 32.50 -23.08
C ALA A 124 -41.13 30.98 -22.86
N ALA A 125 -41.68 30.52 -21.74
CA ALA A 125 -41.96 29.11 -21.47
C ALA A 125 -42.90 28.52 -22.51
N GLN A 126 -44.01 29.18 -22.85
CA GLN A 126 -44.93 28.72 -23.90
C GLN A 126 -44.27 28.58 -25.29
N ARG A 127 -43.20 29.33 -25.54
CA ARG A 127 -42.38 29.22 -26.76
C ARG A 127 -41.27 28.17 -26.66
N GLY A 128 -41.27 27.36 -25.58
CA GLY A 128 -40.27 26.32 -25.32
C GLY A 128 -38.87 26.87 -25.03
N ARG A 129 -38.75 28.10 -24.50
CA ARG A 129 -37.44 28.72 -24.23
C ARG A 129 -36.79 28.29 -22.92
N TYR A 130 -37.51 27.60 -22.05
CA TYR A 130 -36.98 27.05 -20.80
C TYR A 130 -36.92 25.53 -20.89
N ASP A 131 -35.69 25.02 -20.85
CA ASP A 131 -35.38 23.60 -20.77
C ASP A 131 -34.44 23.43 -19.57
N ILE A 132 -34.96 22.84 -18.50
CA ILE A 132 -34.25 22.66 -17.23
C ILE A 132 -33.52 21.32 -17.31
N ALA A 133 -32.19 21.35 -17.21
CA ALA A 133 -31.39 20.13 -17.19
C ALA A 133 -31.43 19.50 -15.79
N LEU A 134 -31.67 18.18 -15.70
CA LEU A 134 -31.42 17.45 -14.46
C LEU A 134 -29.92 17.20 -14.35
N ALA A 135 -29.28 17.91 -13.42
CA ALA A 135 -27.88 17.68 -13.13
C ALA A 135 -27.72 16.30 -12.48
N VAL A 136 -26.98 15.41 -13.14
CA VAL A 136 -26.53 14.16 -12.54
C VAL A 136 -25.19 14.42 -11.86
N ASP A 137 -25.07 13.99 -10.61
CA ASP A 137 -23.81 13.88 -9.89
C ASP A 137 -23.46 12.40 -9.66
N VAL A 138 -22.17 12.13 -9.52
CA VAL A 138 -21.67 10.78 -9.22
C VAL A 138 -20.70 10.92 -8.05
N PRO A 139 -21.16 10.77 -6.81
CA PRO A 139 -20.29 10.83 -5.64
C PRO A 139 -19.17 9.80 -5.75
N VAL A 140 -17.92 10.28 -5.62
CA VAL A 140 -16.71 9.45 -5.78
C VAL A 140 -16.74 8.23 -4.85
N ASP A 141 -17.20 8.40 -3.61
CA ASP A 141 -17.28 7.32 -2.62
C ASP A 141 -18.28 6.23 -3.01
N ALA A 142 -19.44 6.61 -3.57
CA ALA A 142 -20.44 5.67 -4.03
C ALA A 142 -19.95 4.87 -5.25
N LEU A 143 -19.28 5.54 -6.19
CA LEU A 143 -18.65 4.86 -7.30
C LEU A 143 -17.49 3.96 -6.84
N ALA A 144 -16.70 4.39 -5.86
CA ALA A 144 -15.63 3.59 -5.28
C ALA A 144 -16.16 2.27 -4.73
N GLU A 145 -17.29 2.30 -4.01
CA GLU A 145 -17.95 1.12 -3.47
C GLU A 145 -18.46 0.20 -4.60
N ALA A 146 -19.11 0.78 -5.62
CA ALA A 146 -19.56 0.03 -6.79
C ALA A 146 -18.40 -0.63 -7.57
N LEU A 147 -17.23 0.02 -7.61
CA LEU A 147 -16.05 -0.49 -8.31
C LEU A 147 -15.17 -1.42 -7.46
N ALA A 148 -15.37 -1.49 -6.15
CA ALA A 148 -14.51 -2.25 -5.22
C ALA A 148 -14.29 -3.72 -5.64
N PRO A 149 -15.30 -4.50 -6.06
CA PRO A 149 -15.11 -5.88 -6.50
C PRO A 149 -14.19 -6.01 -7.72
N TYR A 150 -14.19 -5.01 -8.61
CA TYR A 150 -13.31 -4.99 -9.77
C TYR A 150 -11.89 -4.60 -9.37
N LYS A 151 -11.72 -3.69 -8.41
CA LYS A 151 -10.41 -3.29 -7.90
C LYS A 151 -9.62 -4.48 -7.33
N GLU A 152 -10.28 -5.41 -6.65
CA GLU A 152 -9.61 -6.63 -6.13
C GLU A 152 -8.96 -7.50 -7.21
N THR A 153 -9.46 -7.44 -8.45
CA THR A 153 -8.96 -8.26 -9.57
C THR A 153 -8.12 -7.46 -10.57
N LEU A 154 -8.44 -6.18 -10.76
CA LEU A 154 -7.80 -5.31 -11.74
C LEU A 154 -6.60 -4.54 -11.17
N ASP A 155 -6.58 -4.27 -9.86
CA ASP A 155 -5.47 -3.56 -9.23
C ASP A 155 -4.27 -4.50 -9.08
N LEU A 156 -3.28 -4.31 -9.95
CA LEU A 156 -2.06 -5.08 -10.00
C LEU A 156 -0.89 -4.21 -9.58
N ALA A 157 -0.19 -4.65 -8.53
CA ALA A 157 1.06 -4.01 -8.12
C ALA A 157 2.16 -4.19 -9.19
N PRO A 158 3.04 -3.18 -9.36
CA PRO A 158 4.17 -3.29 -10.28
C PRO A 158 5.15 -4.36 -9.81
N ILE A 159 5.73 -5.11 -10.76
CA ILE A 159 6.81 -6.07 -10.49
C ILE A 159 8.10 -5.50 -11.06
N PRO A 160 9.14 -5.24 -10.23
CA PRO A 160 10.42 -4.72 -10.72
C PRO A 160 11.15 -5.72 -11.62
N ALA A 161 11.94 -5.19 -12.55
CA ALA A 161 12.86 -5.97 -13.35
C ALA A 161 13.93 -6.61 -12.46
N ARG A 162 14.41 -7.79 -12.87
CA ARG A 162 15.50 -8.50 -12.21
C ARG A 162 16.67 -8.68 -13.15
N ARG A 163 17.87 -8.80 -12.59
CA ARG A 163 19.09 -9.14 -13.33
C ARG A 163 19.78 -10.34 -12.69
N LEU A 164 19.65 -11.50 -13.31
CA LEU A 164 20.20 -12.77 -12.85
C LEU A 164 21.65 -12.90 -13.32
N ILE A 165 22.60 -12.58 -12.44
CA ILE A 165 24.04 -12.67 -12.72
C ILE A 165 24.65 -13.85 -11.97
N ASP A 166 25.27 -14.76 -12.71
CA ASP A 166 26.17 -15.79 -12.19
C ASP A 166 27.48 -15.74 -12.99
N ARG A 167 28.51 -15.14 -12.38
CA ARG A 167 29.84 -15.00 -13.01
C ARG A 167 30.53 -16.35 -13.21
N SER A 168 30.26 -17.34 -12.37
CA SER A 168 30.85 -18.67 -12.48
C SER A 168 30.25 -19.49 -13.62
N ALA A 169 28.97 -19.24 -13.93
CA ALA A 169 28.26 -19.86 -15.04
C ALA A 169 28.24 -19.01 -16.32
N ASN A 170 28.94 -17.86 -16.33
CA ASN A 170 28.90 -16.86 -17.41
C ASN A 170 27.47 -16.48 -17.82
N LYS A 171 26.59 -16.29 -16.84
CA LYS A 171 25.17 -15.92 -17.01
C LYS A 171 24.94 -14.47 -16.60
N ASP A 172 24.28 -13.71 -17.47
CA ASP A 172 23.73 -12.38 -17.19
C ASP A 172 22.41 -12.22 -17.96
N GLU A 173 21.29 -12.36 -17.26
CA GLU A 173 19.94 -12.36 -17.84
C GLU A 173 19.08 -11.29 -17.18
N ILE A 174 18.41 -10.47 -18.00
CA ILE A 174 17.44 -9.48 -17.50
C ILE A 174 16.03 -10.03 -17.66
N VAL A 175 15.35 -10.20 -16.53
CA VAL A 175 13.91 -10.48 -16.49
C VAL A 175 13.19 -9.12 -16.49
N PRO A 176 12.34 -8.83 -17.51
CA PRO A 176 11.70 -7.53 -17.63
C PRO A 176 10.72 -7.27 -16.47
N HIS A 177 10.51 -5.99 -16.19
CA HIS A 177 9.50 -5.54 -15.25
C HIS A 177 8.08 -5.74 -15.79
N ARG A 178 7.10 -5.74 -14.89
CA ARG A 178 5.67 -5.61 -15.22
C ARG A 178 5.15 -4.33 -14.59
N GLU A 179 4.52 -3.48 -15.41
CA GLU A 179 3.83 -2.29 -14.92
C GLU A 179 2.71 -2.67 -13.96
N GLY A 180 2.52 -1.84 -12.94
CA GLY A 180 1.32 -1.87 -12.14
C GLY A 180 0.18 -1.15 -12.87
N ALA A 181 -1.04 -1.56 -12.59
CA ALA A 181 -2.24 -0.93 -13.11
C ALA A 181 -3.26 -0.88 -11.98
N TYR A 182 -3.83 0.29 -11.76
CA TYR A 182 -4.84 0.51 -10.73
C TYR A 182 -6.05 1.16 -11.37
N LEU A 183 -7.25 0.75 -10.98
CA LEU A 183 -8.45 1.42 -11.39
C LEU A 183 -8.53 2.78 -10.70
N ASP A 184 -8.46 3.85 -11.49
CA ASP A 184 -8.52 5.23 -11.02
C ASP A 184 -9.98 5.63 -10.82
N VAL A 185 -10.42 5.72 -9.56
CA VAL A 185 -11.80 6.03 -9.21
C VAL A 185 -12.17 7.46 -9.58
N TYR A 186 -11.24 8.41 -9.49
CA TYR A 186 -11.52 9.80 -9.86
C TYR A 186 -11.69 9.92 -11.38
N ALA A 187 -10.78 9.33 -12.15
CA ALA A 187 -10.92 9.30 -13.61
C ALA A 187 -12.17 8.52 -14.06
N ALA A 188 -12.51 7.43 -13.36
CA ALA A 188 -13.75 6.68 -13.59
C ALA A 188 -14.99 7.53 -13.31
N THR A 189 -14.98 8.33 -12.23
CA THR A 189 -16.08 9.23 -11.88
C THR A 189 -16.34 10.24 -12.99
N GLU A 190 -15.28 10.90 -13.45
CA GLU A 190 -15.37 11.84 -14.57
C GLU A 190 -15.88 11.16 -15.86
N ALA A 191 -15.39 9.95 -16.16
CA ALA A 191 -15.82 9.20 -17.34
C ALA A 191 -17.31 8.83 -17.28
N VAL A 192 -17.79 8.35 -16.13
CA VAL A 192 -19.21 8.02 -15.90
C VAL A 192 -20.06 9.29 -15.97
N LEU A 193 -19.61 10.40 -15.38
CA LEU A 193 -20.32 11.68 -15.41
C LEU A 193 -20.46 12.25 -16.83
N VAL A 194 -19.37 12.18 -17.62
CA VAL A 194 -19.39 12.61 -19.03
C VAL A 194 -20.34 11.75 -19.84
N ALA A 195 -20.32 10.42 -19.67
CA ALA A 195 -21.25 9.52 -20.34
C ALA A 195 -22.71 9.73 -19.88
N ALA A 196 -22.92 9.99 -18.58
CA ALA A 196 -24.21 10.34 -18.02
C ALA A 196 -24.81 11.57 -18.73
N ARG A 197 -24.04 12.64 -18.88
CA ARG A 197 -24.45 13.87 -19.57
C ARG A 197 -24.62 13.70 -21.08
N ALA A 198 -23.76 12.91 -21.72
CA ALA A 198 -23.79 12.72 -23.17
C ALA A 198 -24.85 11.72 -23.65
N GLY A 199 -25.43 10.91 -22.75
CA GLY A 199 -26.29 9.81 -23.16
C GLY A 199 -25.54 8.59 -23.69
N ASP A 200 -24.21 8.53 -23.52
CA ASP A 200 -23.41 7.41 -24.01
C ASP A 200 -23.59 6.20 -23.09
N PRO A 201 -24.08 5.06 -23.59
CA PRO A 201 -24.20 3.86 -22.78
C PRO A 201 -22.87 3.15 -22.56
N ASN A 202 -21.74 3.62 -23.10
CA ASN A 202 -20.44 2.96 -22.96
C ASN A 202 -19.45 3.87 -22.22
N VAL A 203 -18.79 3.32 -21.20
CA VAL A 203 -17.76 4.01 -20.43
C VAL A 203 -16.51 3.15 -20.42
N GLU A 204 -15.42 3.65 -21.03
CA GLU A 204 -14.10 3.03 -20.94
C GLU A 204 -13.36 3.56 -19.71
N LEU A 205 -13.11 2.68 -18.75
CA LEU A 205 -12.34 2.99 -17.55
C LEU A 205 -10.85 2.95 -17.86
N SER A 206 -10.15 4.02 -17.51
CA SER A 206 -8.70 4.14 -17.73
C SER A 206 -7.91 3.67 -16.50
N PRO A 207 -6.87 2.84 -16.68
CA PRO A 207 -5.97 2.51 -15.59
C PRO A 207 -5.03 3.66 -15.25
N PHE A 208 -4.80 3.87 -13.96
CA PHE A 208 -3.60 4.52 -13.47
C PHE A 208 -2.43 3.53 -13.53
N ARG A 209 -1.47 3.79 -14.41
CA ARG A 209 -0.27 2.95 -14.57
C ARG A 209 0.82 3.39 -13.61
N SER A 210 1.44 2.43 -12.93
CA SER A 210 2.57 2.67 -12.04
C SER A 210 3.79 1.89 -12.50
N MET A 211 4.90 2.58 -12.73
CA MET A 211 6.18 1.94 -13.06
C MET A 211 6.89 1.50 -11.77
N PRO A 212 7.51 0.31 -11.74
CA PRO A 212 8.43 -0.03 -10.66
C PRO A 212 9.71 0.80 -10.76
N THR A 213 10.39 1.02 -9.63
CA THR A 213 11.66 1.75 -9.60
C THR A 213 12.72 1.12 -10.51
N ALA A 214 12.85 -0.20 -10.48
CA ALA A 214 13.73 -0.96 -11.36
C ALA A 214 12.99 -1.34 -12.67
N THR A 215 13.06 -0.47 -13.68
CA THR A 215 12.56 -0.80 -15.03
C THR A 215 13.61 -1.60 -15.82
N LYS A 216 13.19 -2.22 -16.93
CA LYS A 216 14.10 -2.98 -17.81
C LYS A 216 15.20 -2.08 -18.33
N GLU A 217 14.84 -0.88 -18.77
CA GLU A 217 15.74 0.12 -19.33
C GLU A 217 16.75 0.61 -18.29
N ALA A 218 16.29 0.83 -17.05
CA ALA A 218 17.16 1.22 -15.95
C ALA A 218 18.16 0.10 -15.60
N VAL A 219 17.68 -1.15 -15.51
CA VAL A 219 18.52 -2.32 -15.24
C VAL A 219 19.53 -2.60 -16.36
N THR A 220 19.14 -2.42 -17.63
CA THR A 220 20.04 -2.57 -18.78
C THR A 220 21.17 -1.54 -18.76
N ARG A 221 20.91 -0.30 -18.31
CA ARG A 221 21.93 0.74 -18.19
C ARG A 221 22.81 0.61 -16.94
N ALA A 222 22.43 -0.25 -15.98
CA ALA A 222 23.18 -0.41 -14.75
C ALA A 222 24.57 -1.01 -15.01
N GLU A 223 25.61 -0.27 -14.61
CA GLU A 223 27.00 -0.75 -14.63
C GLU A 223 27.21 -1.72 -13.45
N VAL A 224 27.37 -3.01 -13.75
CA VAL A 224 27.52 -4.08 -12.74
C VAL A 224 28.83 -4.82 -12.97
N THR A 225 29.94 -4.13 -12.74
CA THR A 225 31.31 -4.59 -13.04
C THR A 225 32.03 -5.16 -11.81
N THR A 226 31.65 -4.74 -10.62
CA THR A 226 32.39 -5.00 -9.38
C THR A 226 31.57 -5.81 -8.37
N VAL A 227 32.22 -6.73 -7.66
CA VAL A 227 31.65 -7.30 -6.42
C VAL A 227 31.90 -6.28 -5.31
N VAL A 228 30.85 -5.58 -4.89
CA VAL A 228 30.92 -4.59 -3.79
C VAL A 228 31.23 -5.31 -2.49
N SER A 229 30.58 -6.46 -2.27
CA SER A 229 30.82 -7.35 -1.14
C SER A 229 30.22 -8.72 -1.42
N SER A 230 30.64 -9.72 -0.66
CA SER A 230 29.97 -11.01 -0.62
C SER A 230 29.99 -11.58 0.80
N PHE A 231 29.11 -12.51 1.10
CA PHE A 231 29.19 -13.28 2.33
C PHE A 231 28.70 -14.71 2.11
N GLU A 232 29.34 -15.66 2.78
CA GLU A 232 29.03 -17.07 2.66
C GLU A 232 28.75 -17.67 4.04
N THR A 233 27.74 -18.54 4.11
CA THR A 233 27.51 -19.42 5.25
C THR A 233 27.37 -20.85 4.78
N ARG A 234 27.81 -21.79 5.62
CA ARG A 234 27.60 -23.22 5.39
C ARG A 234 26.32 -23.69 6.03
N PHE A 235 25.63 -24.62 5.40
CA PHE A 235 24.42 -25.21 5.92
C PHE A 235 24.39 -26.72 5.72
N GLY A 236 23.59 -27.40 6.53
CA GLY A 236 23.29 -28.81 6.41
C GLY A 236 22.00 -29.12 7.16
N GLY A 237 21.64 -30.40 7.23
CA GLY A 237 20.46 -30.86 7.94
C GLY A 237 19.42 -31.50 7.03
N PRO A 238 18.18 -31.66 7.51
CA PRO A 238 17.13 -32.37 6.79
C PRO A 238 16.83 -31.75 5.41
N PRO A 239 16.42 -32.55 4.41
CA PRO A 239 16.15 -32.06 3.06
C PRO A 239 15.17 -30.87 3.01
N GLY A 240 14.15 -30.85 3.87
CA GLY A 240 13.19 -29.74 3.95
C GLY A 240 13.85 -28.41 4.29
N ARG A 241 14.84 -28.40 5.19
CA ARG A 241 15.61 -27.20 5.56
C ARG A 241 16.40 -26.65 4.39
N ASN A 242 17.06 -27.52 3.62
CA ASN A 242 17.87 -27.11 2.47
C ASN A 242 16.99 -26.53 1.37
N ARG A 243 15.85 -27.17 1.07
CA ARG A 243 14.85 -26.64 0.12
C ARG A 243 14.28 -25.29 0.55
N ASN A 244 14.08 -25.06 1.85
CA ASN A 244 13.65 -23.76 2.37
C ASN A 244 14.69 -22.67 2.13
N ILE A 245 15.98 -22.99 2.32
CA ILE A 245 17.09 -22.07 2.04
C ILE A 245 17.14 -21.74 0.54
N GLU A 246 17.06 -22.76 -0.32
CA GLU A 246 16.99 -22.59 -1.79
C GLU A 246 15.80 -21.73 -2.20
N ARG A 247 14.61 -22.01 -1.66
CA ARG A 247 13.38 -21.26 -1.94
C ARG A 247 13.54 -19.79 -1.56
N ALA A 248 13.95 -19.50 -0.32
CA ALA A 248 14.11 -18.13 0.14
C ALA A 248 15.20 -17.38 -0.65
N ALA A 249 16.36 -18.01 -0.91
CA ALA A 249 17.42 -17.42 -1.71
C ALA A 249 16.98 -17.13 -3.15
N SER A 250 16.17 -18.01 -3.76
CA SER A 250 15.63 -17.80 -5.12
C SER A 250 14.75 -16.56 -5.22
N GLN A 251 13.99 -16.22 -4.17
CA GLN A 251 13.14 -15.04 -4.15
C GLN A 251 13.96 -13.74 -4.11
N LEU A 252 15.15 -13.78 -3.53
CA LEU A 252 16.09 -12.65 -3.41
C LEU A 252 17.02 -12.53 -4.63
N ASN A 253 17.25 -13.62 -5.35
CA ASN A 253 18.18 -13.63 -6.46
C ASN A 253 17.75 -12.70 -7.60
N GLY A 254 18.69 -11.90 -8.06
CA GLY A 254 18.56 -10.95 -9.15
C GLY A 254 17.75 -9.70 -8.84
N LEU A 255 17.42 -9.45 -7.57
CA LEU A 255 16.85 -8.15 -7.19
C LEU A 255 17.82 -7.03 -7.55
N VAL A 256 17.29 -5.95 -8.12
CA VAL A 256 18.06 -4.74 -8.41
C VAL A 256 17.60 -3.64 -7.47
N LEU A 257 18.47 -3.25 -6.54
CA LEU A 257 18.24 -2.14 -5.63
C LEU A 257 18.71 -0.87 -6.32
N MET A 258 17.79 -0.02 -6.75
CA MET A 258 18.13 1.29 -7.31
C MET A 258 18.70 2.20 -6.20
N PRO A 259 19.30 3.35 -6.54
CA PRO A 259 19.77 4.30 -5.54
C PRO A 259 18.68 4.64 -4.52
N ASN A 260 18.99 4.53 -3.23
CA ASN A 260 18.08 4.72 -2.09
C ASN A 260 16.94 3.69 -1.93
N ASP A 261 16.85 2.67 -2.78
CA ASP A 261 15.86 1.61 -2.60
C ASP A 261 16.13 0.84 -1.31
N THR A 262 15.04 0.47 -0.62
CA THR A 262 15.07 -0.43 0.53
C THR A 262 14.43 -1.75 0.14
N VAL A 263 15.15 -2.86 0.36
CA VAL A 263 14.61 -4.21 0.25
C VAL A 263 14.19 -4.72 1.63
N SER A 264 12.97 -5.24 1.72
CA SER A 264 12.50 -6.04 2.86
C SER A 264 12.65 -7.52 2.53
N PHE A 265 13.20 -8.28 3.48
CA PHE A 265 13.31 -9.73 3.35
C PHE A 265 11.93 -10.39 3.36
N ASN A 266 11.00 -9.93 4.21
CA ASN A 266 9.64 -10.47 4.29
C ASN A 266 8.80 -10.10 3.07
N ASP A 267 8.84 -8.87 2.58
CA ASP A 267 8.08 -8.47 1.39
C ASP A 267 8.56 -9.22 0.14
N THR A 268 9.86 -9.51 0.06
CA THR A 268 10.43 -10.27 -1.06
C THR A 268 10.16 -11.77 -0.97
N VAL A 269 10.41 -12.38 0.18
CA VAL A 269 10.36 -13.85 0.33
C VAL A 269 8.92 -14.34 0.58
N GLY A 270 8.07 -13.49 1.16
CA GLY A 270 6.66 -13.78 1.45
C GLY A 270 6.42 -14.73 2.63
N PRO A 271 5.17 -15.17 2.84
CA PRO A 271 4.81 -16.09 3.93
C PRO A 271 5.57 -17.41 3.87
N ARG A 272 5.98 -17.96 5.02
CA ARG A 272 6.63 -19.28 5.10
C ARG A 272 5.56 -20.36 5.21
N SER A 273 4.87 -20.61 4.11
CA SER A 273 3.76 -21.57 4.00
C SER A 273 4.04 -22.65 2.95
N VAL A 274 3.32 -23.77 3.02
CA VAL A 274 3.40 -24.84 2.02
C VAL A 274 3.00 -24.33 0.63
N ASP A 275 1.96 -23.50 0.55
CA ASP A 275 1.51 -22.91 -0.72
C ASP A 275 2.54 -21.97 -1.35
N ASN A 276 3.42 -21.37 -0.53
CA ASN A 276 4.55 -20.59 -1.00
C ASN A 276 5.84 -21.43 -1.20
N GLY A 277 5.70 -22.76 -1.25
CA GLY A 277 6.78 -23.70 -1.56
C GLY A 277 7.75 -23.98 -0.42
N PHE A 278 7.39 -23.67 0.83
CA PHE A 278 8.18 -24.00 2.01
C PHE A 278 7.78 -25.36 2.59
N PHE A 279 8.77 -26.04 3.19
CA PHE A 279 8.67 -27.37 3.77
C PHE A 279 8.78 -27.31 5.30
N SER A 280 8.25 -28.35 5.96
CA SER A 280 8.49 -28.60 7.37
C SER A 280 9.98 -28.87 7.60
N ALA A 281 10.55 -28.22 8.60
CA ALA A 281 11.92 -28.40 9.04
C ALA A 281 12.06 -27.97 10.51
N PRO A 282 13.13 -28.41 11.21
CA PRO A 282 13.43 -27.91 12.53
C PRO A 282 13.61 -26.38 12.53
N GLU A 283 12.83 -25.69 13.37
CA GLU A 283 12.91 -24.27 13.65
C GLU A 283 13.08 -24.01 15.15
N ILE A 284 13.53 -22.81 15.51
CA ILE A 284 13.55 -22.35 16.89
C ILE A 284 12.37 -21.39 17.07
N TYR A 285 11.41 -21.76 17.92
CA TYR A 285 10.25 -20.94 18.23
C TYR A 285 10.17 -20.71 19.74
N LYS A 286 10.15 -19.45 20.17
CA LYS A 286 10.14 -19.05 21.58
C LYS A 286 11.21 -19.74 22.45
N GLY A 287 12.36 -20.08 21.86
CA GLY A 287 13.49 -20.70 22.56
C GLY A 287 13.54 -22.24 22.50
N GLU A 288 12.48 -22.88 22.00
CA GLU A 288 12.38 -24.34 21.85
C GLU A 288 12.62 -24.76 20.39
N MET A 289 13.29 -25.91 20.20
CA MET A 289 13.43 -26.53 18.88
C MET A 289 12.19 -27.37 18.59
N ARG A 290 11.52 -27.09 17.48
CA ARG A 290 10.32 -27.81 17.05
C ARG A 290 10.29 -27.94 15.54
N GLU A 291 9.47 -28.84 15.02
CA GLU A 291 9.11 -28.82 13.60
C GLU A 291 8.23 -27.61 13.29
N GLY A 292 8.54 -26.91 12.20
CA GLY A 292 7.78 -25.78 11.68
C GLY A 292 8.07 -25.52 10.21
N ILE A 293 7.30 -24.64 9.57
CA ILE A 293 7.43 -24.39 8.13
C ILE A 293 8.43 -23.27 7.88
N GLY A 294 9.37 -23.48 6.96
CA GLY A 294 10.34 -22.45 6.56
C GLY A 294 11.60 -22.37 7.42
N GLY A 295 11.86 -23.39 8.25
CA GLY A 295 13.13 -23.54 8.96
C GLY A 295 14.32 -23.43 8.00
N GLY A 296 15.28 -22.56 8.34
CA GLY A 296 16.40 -22.16 7.48
C GLY A 296 16.36 -20.70 7.02
N SER A 297 15.19 -20.05 7.04
CA SER A 297 15.02 -18.66 6.57
C SER A 297 15.90 -17.64 7.30
N CYS A 298 16.10 -17.78 8.62
CA CYS A 298 16.98 -16.87 9.38
C CYS A 298 18.45 -16.98 8.97
N GLN A 299 18.89 -18.14 8.48
CA GLN A 299 20.25 -18.25 7.94
C GLN A 299 20.37 -17.43 6.66
N VAL A 300 19.37 -17.52 5.76
CA VAL A 300 19.35 -16.71 4.54
C VAL A 300 19.37 -15.21 4.86
N ALA A 301 18.54 -14.77 5.82
CA ALA A 301 18.55 -13.39 6.29
C ALA A 301 19.92 -12.99 6.89
N SER A 302 20.53 -13.85 7.71
CA SER A 302 21.83 -13.58 8.31
C SER A 302 22.95 -13.45 7.27
N THR A 303 22.95 -14.31 6.25
CA THR A 303 23.94 -14.25 5.16
C THR A 303 23.76 -12.99 4.32
N LEU A 304 22.51 -12.63 4.01
CA LEU A 304 22.20 -11.39 3.30
C LEU A 304 22.61 -10.16 4.12
N TYR A 305 22.28 -10.13 5.42
CA TYR A 305 22.66 -9.07 6.34
C TYR A 305 24.18 -8.91 6.39
N ALA A 306 24.93 -10.01 6.48
CA ALA A 306 26.39 -9.95 6.51
C ALA A 306 26.98 -9.42 5.19
N ALA A 307 26.48 -9.87 4.04
CA ALA A 307 26.91 -9.34 2.74
C ALA A 307 26.63 -7.83 2.66
N ALA A 308 25.42 -7.40 3.01
CA ALA A 308 25.05 -5.98 3.03
C ALA A 308 25.89 -5.16 4.04
N PHE A 309 26.13 -5.67 5.24
CA PHE A 309 26.92 -5.02 6.27
C PHE A 309 28.36 -4.74 5.81
N PHE A 310 29.03 -5.77 5.26
CA PHE A 310 30.39 -5.61 4.75
C PHE A 310 30.44 -4.80 3.44
N GLY A 311 29.34 -4.77 2.71
CA GLY A 311 29.14 -3.92 1.55
C GLY A 311 28.81 -2.47 1.86
N GLY A 312 28.78 -2.06 3.14
CA GLY A 312 28.50 -0.68 3.53
C GLY A 312 27.06 -0.25 3.32
N PHE A 313 26.11 -1.18 3.20
CA PHE A 313 24.69 -0.85 3.05
C PHE A 313 24.10 -0.34 4.36
N ASP A 314 23.03 0.45 4.23
CA ASP A 314 22.26 0.94 5.37
C ASP A 314 21.37 -0.20 5.89
N ILE A 315 21.58 -0.61 7.14
CA ILE A 315 20.76 -1.62 7.80
C ILE A 315 19.59 -0.90 8.50
N VAL A 316 18.47 -0.79 7.80
CA VAL A 316 17.27 -0.05 8.26
C VAL A 316 16.57 -0.79 9.39
N GLU A 317 16.47 -2.11 9.30
CA GLU A 317 15.89 -2.96 10.34
C GLU A 317 16.67 -4.25 10.45
N ARG A 318 17.06 -4.61 11.68
CA ARG A 318 17.63 -5.92 12.00
C ARG A 318 17.41 -6.24 13.48
N ARG A 319 17.16 -7.52 13.77
CA ARG A 319 17.17 -8.07 15.14
C ARG A 319 18.11 -9.28 15.23
N ASN A 320 18.91 -9.37 16.29
CA ASN A 320 19.64 -10.59 16.60
C ASN A 320 18.69 -11.69 17.11
N HIS A 321 19.12 -12.94 16.99
CA HIS A 321 18.43 -14.07 17.59
C HIS A 321 18.45 -13.97 19.12
N SER A 322 17.50 -14.63 19.76
CA SER A 322 17.53 -14.83 21.21
C SER A 322 18.73 -15.65 21.67
N ARG A 323 19.37 -16.40 20.77
CA ARG A 323 20.52 -17.27 21.03
C ARG A 323 21.51 -17.22 19.87
N PRO A 324 22.83 -17.30 20.13
CA PRO A 324 23.83 -17.30 19.07
C PRO A 324 23.60 -18.45 18.09
N SER A 325 23.72 -18.15 16.79
CA SER A 325 23.62 -19.12 15.71
C SER A 325 24.97 -19.79 15.45
N GLY A 326 24.96 -21.08 15.12
CA GLY A 326 26.20 -21.82 14.85
C GLY A 326 26.80 -21.57 13.45
N TYR A 327 26.02 -21.01 12.53
CA TYR A 327 26.43 -20.80 11.13
C TYR A 327 27.06 -19.42 10.87
N ILE A 328 27.06 -18.52 11.86
CA ILE A 328 27.59 -17.17 11.74
C ILE A 328 28.09 -16.66 13.09
N ARG A 329 29.10 -15.79 13.09
CA ARG A 329 29.66 -15.22 14.31
C ARG A 329 28.57 -14.48 15.10
N PRO A 330 28.55 -14.59 16.44
CA PRO A 330 27.71 -13.73 17.27
C PRO A 330 27.93 -12.24 16.95
N GLY A 331 26.85 -11.49 16.87
CA GLY A 331 26.83 -10.11 16.40
C GLY A 331 26.43 -9.95 14.92
N MET A 332 26.54 -11.03 14.14
CA MET A 332 26.36 -11.01 12.69
C MET A 332 25.12 -11.76 12.18
N ASP A 333 24.25 -12.20 13.08
CA ASP A 333 23.02 -12.89 12.74
C ASP A 333 21.84 -11.94 12.53
N ALA A 334 20.83 -12.34 11.76
CA ALA A 334 19.58 -11.61 11.62
C ALA A 334 18.40 -12.59 11.75
N THR A 335 17.45 -12.26 12.61
CA THR A 335 16.21 -13.01 12.80
C THR A 335 15.10 -12.45 11.94
N VAL A 336 14.33 -13.34 11.33
CA VAL A 336 13.15 -13.01 10.54
C VAL A 336 12.01 -13.94 10.91
N SER A 337 10.79 -13.41 10.95
CA SER A 337 9.56 -14.14 11.21
C SER A 337 8.43 -13.40 10.54
N PHE A 338 7.86 -13.98 9.49
CA PHE A 338 6.83 -13.32 8.70
C PHE A 338 5.53 -13.14 9.51
N PRO A 339 4.86 -11.97 9.45
CA PRO A 339 5.30 -10.71 8.86
C PRO A 339 6.02 -9.77 9.86
N VAL A 340 6.20 -10.16 11.12
CA VAL A 340 6.51 -9.27 12.25
C VAL A 340 7.99 -8.90 12.40
N LEU A 341 8.91 -9.86 12.27
CA LEU A 341 10.35 -9.61 12.38
C LEU A 341 10.96 -9.61 10.99
N ASP A 342 11.58 -8.51 10.60
CA ASP A 342 12.12 -8.34 9.26
C ASP A 342 13.61 -7.96 9.25
N LEU A 343 14.22 -8.11 8.08
CA LEU A 343 15.52 -7.55 7.74
C LEU A 343 15.29 -6.58 6.59
N ARG A 344 15.57 -5.29 6.82
CA ARG A 344 15.43 -4.24 5.81
C ARG A 344 16.79 -3.61 5.53
N ILE A 345 17.20 -3.64 4.27
CA ILE A 345 18.50 -3.15 3.81
C ILE A 345 18.26 -2.09 2.73
N LYS A 346 18.93 -0.94 2.85
CA LYS A 346 18.84 0.14 1.88
C LYS A 346 20.16 0.30 1.12
N ASN A 347 20.05 0.53 -0.19
CA ASN A 347 21.19 0.88 -1.04
C ASN A 347 21.58 2.36 -0.83
N PRO A 348 22.73 2.67 -0.21
CA PRO A 348 23.16 4.05 0.04
C PRO A 348 23.85 4.68 -1.18
N TYR A 349 24.11 3.90 -2.24
CA TYR A 349 24.88 4.32 -3.39
C TYR A 349 24.03 5.06 -4.42
N ASP A 350 24.69 5.90 -5.23
CA ASP A 350 24.08 6.59 -6.38
C ASP A 350 23.99 5.71 -7.65
N PHE A 351 24.37 4.44 -7.55
CA PHE A 351 24.28 3.45 -8.62
C PHE A 351 23.44 2.24 -8.20
N PRO A 352 22.81 1.53 -9.15
CA PRO A 352 22.08 0.30 -8.86
C PRO A 352 23.00 -0.83 -8.39
N VAL A 353 22.49 -1.67 -7.48
CA VAL A 353 23.16 -2.88 -7.01
C VAL A 353 22.28 -4.09 -7.27
N VAL A 354 22.87 -5.12 -7.89
CA VAL A 354 22.24 -6.42 -8.10
C VAL A 354 22.59 -7.36 -6.96
N LEU A 355 21.58 -7.95 -6.35
CA LEU A 355 21.73 -9.01 -5.37
C LEU A 355 21.83 -10.36 -6.09
N SER A 356 23.02 -10.97 -6.10
CA SER A 356 23.20 -12.34 -6.59
C SER A 356 23.15 -13.31 -5.41
N ALA A 357 22.30 -14.34 -5.51
CA ALA A 357 22.18 -15.40 -4.51
C ALA A 357 22.58 -16.72 -5.15
N LYS A 358 23.61 -17.37 -4.59
CA LYS A 358 24.09 -18.67 -5.03
C LYS A 358 23.88 -19.71 -3.93
N VAL A 359 23.21 -20.80 -4.30
CA VAL A 359 23.03 -21.96 -3.42
C VAL A 359 23.68 -23.16 -4.07
N GLU A 360 24.64 -23.73 -3.37
CA GLU A 360 25.30 -24.98 -3.73
C GLU A 360 25.10 -25.99 -2.59
N PRO A 361 25.37 -27.30 -2.81
CA PRO A 361 25.25 -28.29 -1.75
C PRO A 361 26.01 -27.88 -0.47
N GLY A 362 25.24 -27.50 0.55
CA GLY A 362 25.74 -27.12 1.87
C GLY A 362 26.34 -25.71 1.98
N MET A 363 26.13 -24.84 0.99
CA MET A 363 26.66 -23.49 0.97
C MET A 363 25.65 -22.49 0.40
N LEU A 364 25.48 -21.37 1.11
CA LEU A 364 24.74 -20.20 0.65
C LEU A 364 25.67 -19.01 0.61
N ARG A 365 25.73 -18.34 -0.56
CA ARG A 365 26.50 -17.13 -0.79
C ARG A 365 25.61 -16.03 -1.36
N PHE A 366 25.76 -14.83 -0.82
CA PHE A 366 25.24 -13.61 -1.42
C PHE A 366 26.39 -12.75 -1.93
N GLU A 367 26.18 -12.13 -3.09
CA GLU A 367 27.07 -11.09 -3.64
C GLU A 367 26.27 -9.83 -3.93
N MET A 368 26.77 -8.69 -3.46
CA MET A 368 26.26 -7.37 -3.81
C MET A 368 27.08 -6.89 -5.02
N LEU A 369 26.48 -6.89 -6.20
CA LEU A 369 27.17 -6.56 -7.46
C LEU A 369 26.79 -5.14 -7.90
N GLY A 370 27.76 -4.29 -8.17
CA GLY A 370 27.52 -2.90 -8.55
C GLY A 370 28.65 -2.32 -9.39
N LYS A 371 28.67 -0.99 -9.54
CA LYS A 371 29.67 -0.28 -10.34
C LYS A 371 31.06 -0.38 -9.72
N GLU A 372 31.16 -0.05 -8.44
CA GLU A 372 32.43 0.05 -7.71
C GLU A 372 32.24 -0.27 -6.22
N ARG A 373 33.33 -0.61 -5.53
CA ARG A 373 33.36 -0.69 -4.07
C ARG A 373 33.81 0.67 -3.52
N ARG A 374 32.94 1.37 -2.80
CA ARG A 374 33.25 2.70 -2.24
C ARG A 374 33.79 2.67 -0.82
N VAL A 375 33.44 1.63 -0.07
CA VAL A 375 33.87 1.50 1.31
C VAL A 375 34.49 0.14 1.58
N GLU A 376 35.40 0.14 2.54
CA GLU A 376 35.89 -1.06 3.21
C GLU A 376 35.33 -1.06 4.63
N VAL A 377 34.68 -2.16 5.00
CA VAL A 377 34.06 -2.32 6.32
C VAL A 377 34.79 -3.44 7.06
N GLU A 378 35.24 -3.13 8.28
CA GLU A 378 35.82 -4.10 9.20
C GLU A 378 34.93 -4.23 10.44
N LEU A 379 34.88 -5.44 10.99
CA LEU A 379 34.18 -5.71 12.25
C LEU A 379 35.12 -6.32 13.28
N ALA A 380 35.19 -5.67 14.45
CA ALA A 380 35.69 -6.28 15.67
C ALA A 380 34.54 -6.54 16.66
N THR A 381 34.59 -7.67 17.35
CA THR A 381 33.59 -8.05 18.36
C THR A 381 34.25 -8.33 19.70
N GLU A 382 33.60 -7.93 20.78
CA GLU A 382 34.05 -8.16 22.15
C GLU A 382 32.90 -8.73 22.98
N THR A 383 33.12 -9.86 23.67
CA THR A 383 32.13 -10.38 24.63
C THR A 383 32.26 -9.56 25.91
N LEU A 384 31.23 -8.77 26.20
CA LEU A 384 31.18 -7.93 27.39
C LEU A 384 30.73 -8.71 28.63
N ALA A 385 29.79 -9.64 28.44
CA ALA A 385 29.24 -10.43 29.53
C ALA A 385 28.69 -11.77 29.04
N VAL A 386 28.83 -12.78 29.89
CA VAL A 386 28.13 -14.06 29.77
C VAL A 386 27.03 -14.09 30.82
N LEU A 387 25.78 -14.07 30.38
CA LEU A 387 24.60 -13.95 31.24
C LEU A 387 24.19 -15.32 31.76
N LYS A 388 23.99 -15.43 33.08
CA LYS A 388 23.55 -16.67 33.74
C LYS A 388 22.11 -16.99 33.34
N TYR A 389 21.80 -18.27 33.18
CA TYR A 389 20.41 -18.71 33.10
C TYR A 389 19.88 -19.06 34.48
N SER A 390 18.56 -18.93 34.65
CA SER A 390 17.85 -19.40 35.83
C SER A 390 17.19 -20.73 35.56
N ARG A 391 16.80 -21.44 36.63
CA ARG A 391 16.00 -22.65 36.56
C ARG A 391 14.55 -22.37 36.92
N LYS A 392 13.64 -23.16 36.35
CA LYS A 392 12.21 -23.21 36.68
C LYS A 392 11.77 -24.66 36.86
N LEU A 393 11.06 -24.94 37.96
CA LEU A 393 10.42 -26.23 38.20
C LEU A 393 8.94 -26.12 37.81
N GLU A 394 8.48 -27.04 36.96
CA GLU A 394 7.08 -27.17 36.56
C GLU A 394 6.51 -28.48 37.12
N LYS A 395 5.53 -28.38 38.03
CA LYS A 395 4.90 -29.57 38.62
C LYS A 395 4.12 -30.33 37.54
N ALA A 396 4.38 -31.63 37.42
CA ALA A 396 3.76 -32.49 36.44
C ALA A 396 3.23 -33.76 37.12
N ALA A 397 1.91 -33.89 37.22
CA ALA A 397 1.26 -35.01 37.93
C ALA A 397 1.55 -36.39 37.31
N TYR A 398 1.95 -36.42 36.04
CA TYR A 398 2.35 -37.65 35.34
C TYR A 398 3.82 -38.04 35.54
N VAL A 399 4.62 -37.18 36.18
CA VAL A 399 5.98 -37.54 36.61
C VAL A 399 5.87 -38.20 37.99
N PRO A 400 6.39 -39.42 38.18
CA PRO A 400 6.32 -40.12 39.47
C PRO A 400 6.88 -39.29 40.63
N ALA A 401 6.38 -39.53 41.84
CA ALA A 401 6.84 -38.84 43.03
C ALA A 401 8.34 -39.07 43.26
N GLY A 402 9.09 -37.99 43.55
CA GLY A 402 10.54 -38.03 43.69
C GLY A 402 11.32 -38.07 42.37
N GLU A 403 10.65 -38.13 41.21
CA GLU A 403 11.31 -38.12 39.89
C GLU A 403 11.23 -36.73 39.22
N PHE A 404 12.06 -36.55 38.20
CA PHE A 404 12.06 -35.37 37.33
C PHE A 404 12.37 -35.72 35.88
N LYS A 405 11.98 -34.83 34.97
CA LYS A 405 12.31 -34.89 33.54
C LYS A 405 12.77 -33.52 33.06
N VAL A 406 13.90 -33.48 32.35
CA VAL A 406 14.37 -32.25 31.69
C VAL A 406 13.38 -31.91 30.57
N LYS A 407 12.70 -30.77 30.69
CA LYS A 407 11.87 -30.20 29.60
C LYS A 407 12.71 -29.34 28.69
N GLN A 408 13.56 -28.49 29.25
CA GLN A 408 14.42 -27.58 28.52
C GLN A 408 15.76 -27.43 29.24
N LYS A 409 16.88 -27.61 28.51
CA LYS A 409 18.21 -27.29 29.04
C LYS A 409 18.40 -25.77 29.09
N GLY A 410 18.92 -25.27 30.21
CA GLY A 410 19.30 -23.87 30.34
C GLY A 410 20.47 -23.53 29.44
N LYS A 411 20.49 -22.30 28.91
CA LYS A 411 21.59 -21.80 28.08
C LYS A 411 22.00 -20.41 28.52
N ARG A 412 23.32 -20.22 28.66
CA ARG A 412 23.91 -18.91 28.97
C ARG A 412 23.56 -17.90 27.88
N GLY A 413 23.26 -16.68 28.29
CA GLY A 413 23.13 -15.54 27.38
C GLY A 413 24.48 -14.89 27.14
N LEU A 414 24.54 -13.97 26.19
CA LEU A 414 25.74 -13.22 25.83
C LEU A 414 25.40 -11.75 25.60
N SER A 415 26.26 -10.83 26.02
CA SER A 415 26.24 -9.44 25.57
C SER A 415 27.52 -9.15 24.82
N ILE A 416 27.39 -8.64 23.59
CA ILE A 416 28.49 -8.47 22.65
C ILE A 416 28.53 -7.02 22.20
N LYS A 417 29.70 -6.40 22.28
CA LYS A 417 30.01 -5.13 21.65
C LYS A 417 30.50 -5.40 20.23
N LYS A 418 29.97 -4.64 19.28
CA LYS A 418 30.41 -4.58 17.89
C LYS A 418 31.05 -3.23 17.64
N VAL A 419 32.23 -3.25 17.04
CA VAL A 419 32.94 -2.06 16.58
C VAL A 419 33.08 -2.21 15.08
N LYS A 420 32.30 -1.43 14.34
CA LYS A 420 32.32 -1.36 12.88
C LYS A 420 33.21 -0.20 12.47
N THR A 421 34.25 -0.47 11.70
CA THR A 421 35.07 0.57 11.07
C THR A 421 34.67 0.64 9.61
N VAL A 422 34.33 1.83 9.13
CA VAL A 422 33.99 2.07 7.72
C VAL A 422 34.97 3.08 7.16
N LYS A 423 35.75 2.64 6.19
CA LYS A 423 36.74 3.46 5.49
C LYS A 423 36.24 3.79 4.10
N ASP A 424 36.09 5.07 3.79
CA ASP A 424 35.82 5.54 2.44
C ASP A 424 37.09 5.37 1.58
N LEU A 425 36.97 4.61 0.49
CA LEU A 425 38.10 4.28 -0.37
C LEU A 425 38.50 5.41 -1.32
N ARG A 426 37.67 6.45 -1.47
CA ARG A 426 37.96 7.63 -2.29
C ARG A 426 38.66 8.71 -1.49
N THR A 427 38.23 8.96 -0.26
CA THR A 427 38.81 10.02 0.60
C THR A 427 39.88 9.48 1.55
N GLY A 428 39.84 8.18 1.87
CA GLY A 428 40.67 7.56 2.90
C GLY A 428 40.18 7.82 4.32
N GLU A 429 39.11 8.59 4.50
CA GLU A 429 38.52 8.85 5.81
C GLU A 429 37.89 7.59 6.39
N ALA A 430 38.05 7.40 7.70
CA ALA A 430 37.46 6.28 8.42
C ALA A 430 36.60 6.80 9.57
N HIS A 431 35.45 6.18 9.77
CA HIS A 431 34.61 6.39 10.95
C HIS A 431 34.33 5.07 11.65
N LEU A 432 34.07 5.17 12.96
CA LEU A 432 33.83 4.04 13.83
C LEU A 432 32.42 4.13 14.39
N GLU A 433 31.70 3.00 14.35
CA GLU A 433 30.36 2.86 14.90
C GLU A 433 30.37 1.73 15.94
N GLU A 434 29.92 2.04 17.16
CA GLU A 434 29.79 1.05 18.23
C GLU A 434 28.33 0.67 18.45
N THR A 435 28.04 -0.63 18.39
CA THR A 435 26.71 -1.17 18.69
C THR A 435 26.80 -2.35 19.64
N ARG A 436 25.66 -2.78 20.20
CA ARG A 436 25.59 -3.92 21.11
C ARG A 436 24.48 -4.88 20.73
N ASP A 437 24.79 -6.16 20.79
CA ASP A 437 23.82 -7.24 20.68
C ASP A 437 23.72 -7.99 22.01
N THR A 438 22.50 -8.30 22.44
CA THR A 438 22.25 -9.10 23.63
C THR A 438 21.43 -10.33 23.27
N TYR A 439 22.00 -11.48 23.58
CA TYR A 439 21.38 -12.80 23.52
C TYR A 439 20.91 -13.16 24.94
N PRO A 440 19.60 -13.09 25.24
CA PRO A 440 19.12 -13.40 26.58
C PRO A 440 19.37 -14.88 26.94
N PRO A 441 19.65 -15.17 28.23
CA PRO A 441 19.76 -16.55 28.69
C PRO A 441 18.42 -17.29 28.56
N THR A 442 18.48 -18.58 28.26
CA THR A 442 17.31 -19.46 28.21
C THR A 442 17.18 -20.22 29.53
N GLN A 443 15.99 -20.24 30.14
CA GLN A 443 15.78 -20.93 31.41
C GLN A 443 15.97 -22.45 31.27
N GLU A 444 16.54 -23.06 32.31
CA GLU A 444 16.48 -24.50 32.51
C GLU A 444 15.11 -24.86 33.08
N ILE A 445 14.40 -25.81 32.48
CA ILE A 445 13.06 -26.20 32.93
C ILE A 445 13.03 -27.70 33.21
N TYR A 446 12.70 -28.06 34.44
CA TYR A 446 12.43 -29.43 34.87
C TYR A 446 10.94 -29.63 35.11
N LEU A 447 10.41 -30.73 34.59
CA LEU A 447 9.12 -31.27 35.00
C LEU A 447 9.35 -32.14 36.23
N VAL A 448 8.69 -31.83 37.33
CA VAL A 448 8.94 -32.48 38.62
C VAL A 448 7.69 -33.17 39.15
N GLY A 449 7.87 -34.38 39.67
CA GLY A 449 6.81 -35.13 40.35
C GLY A 449 6.52 -34.57 41.74
N PRO A 450 5.43 -35.02 42.40
CA PRO A 450 5.14 -34.64 43.78
C PRO A 450 6.32 -34.95 44.71
N GLY A 451 6.68 -33.98 45.57
CA GLY A 451 7.75 -34.14 46.55
C GLY A 451 9.16 -33.84 46.05
N THR A 452 9.36 -33.64 44.74
CA THR A 452 10.67 -33.27 44.17
C THR A 452 10.92 -31.77 44.28
N SER A 453 12.11 -31.40 44.76
CA SER A 453 12.57 -30.02 44.99
C SER A 453 13.78 -29.67 44.12
N ASP A 454 14.29 -28.44 44.23
CA ASP A 454 15.46 -28.01 43.46
C ASP A 454 16.75 -28.73 43.87
N ASP A 455 16.85 -29.10 45.15
CA ASP A 455 18.00 -29.81 45.73
C ASP A 455 18.15 -31.24 45.19
N ASP A 456 17.06 -31.80 44.63
CA ASP A 456 17.02 -33.16 44.05
C ASP A 456 17.49 -33.19 42.59
N LEU A 457 17.75 -32.02 41.98
CA LEU A 457 18.13 -31.88 40.58
C LEU A 457 19.66 -31.75 40.42
N PRO A 458 20.22 -32.01 39.22
CA PRO A 458 21.63 -31.73 38.94
C PRO A 458 21.99 -30.29 39.33
N PRO A 459 23.22 -30.00 39.80
CA PRO A 459 23.59 -28.65 40.19
C PRO A 459 23.46 -27.69 39.00
N LEU A 460 22.91 -26.49 39.25
CA LEU A 460 22.95 -25.41 38.28
C LEU A 460 24.43 -25.05 38.04
N GLU A 461 24.87 -24.96 36.78
CA GLU A 461 26.29 -24.77 36.44
C GLU A 461 26.95 -23.67 37.31
N PRO A 462 28.12 -23.95 37.92
CA PRO A 462 28.74 -23.04 38.87
C PRO A 462 29.23 -21.73 38.24
N THR A 463 29.32 -20.74 39.09
CA THR A 463 29.63 -19.34 38.81
C THR A 463 31.05 -19.14 38.29
N ASP A 464 31.19 -18.76 37.02
CA ASP A 464 32.33 -17.98 36.58
C ASP A 464 31.86 -16.73 35.82
N THR A 465 32.06 -15.58 36.46
CA THR A 465 31.52 -14.26 36.07
C THR A 465 32.51 -13.35 35.35
N SER A 466 33.74 -13.78 35.06
CA SER A 466 34.69 -12.95 34.30
C SER A 466 34.98 -13.56 32.94
N ALA A 467 34.11 -13.33 31.97
CA ALA A 467 34.47 -13.53 30.57
C ALA A 467 34.26 -12.22 29.82
N THR A 468 35.07 -11.22 30.15
CA THR A 468 35.50 -10.22 29.18
C THR A 468 36.53 -10.90 28.28
N SER A 469 36.16 -11.18 27.03
CA SER A 469 37.13 -11.68 26.05
C SER A 469 37.93 -10.50 25.49
N LYS A 470 39.18 -10.72 25.08
CA LYS A 470 39.87 -9.71 24.27
C LYS A 470 39.05 -9.44 22.98
N PRO A 471 39.11 -8.22 22.42
CA PRO A 471 38.52 -7.93 21.11
C PRO A 471 39.03 -8.95 20.09
N SER A 472 38.14 -9.48 19.25
CA SER A 472 38.55 -10.30 18.11
C SER A 472 39.35 -9.45 17.14
N ASP A 473 40.30 -10.06 16.43
CA ASP A 473 40.96 -9.40 15.30
C ASP A 473 39.89 -8.88 14.31
N PRO A 474 40.07 -7.65 13.78
CA PRO A 474 39.17 -7.11 12.77
C PRO A 474 39.09 -8.06 11.57
N VAL A 475 37.87 -8.33 11.10
CA VAL A 475 37.67 -9.13 9.88
C VAL A 475 37.13 -8.24 8.79
N SER A 476 37.82 -8.21 7.65
CA SER A 476 37.50 -7.41 6.48
C SER A 476 36.82 -8.19 5.34
N GLU A 477 36.98 -9.53 5.24
CA GLU A 477 36.36 -10.34 4.17
C GLU A 477 35.94 -11.79 4.51
N VAL A 478 34.72 -12.09 4.05
CA VAL A 478 34.10 -13.31 3.49
C VAL A 478 34.65 -14.68 3.87
N GLY A 479 34.07 -15.25 4.92
CA GLY A 479 34.10 -16.68 5.16
C GLY A 479 33.44 -17.04 6.50
N PRO A 480 32.94 -18.29 6.65
CA PRO A 480 32.53 -18.76 7.97
C PRO A 480 33.71 -18.66 8.96
N PRO A 481 33.46 -18.56 10.27
CA PRO A 481 34.53 -18.55 11.26
C PRO A 481 35.47 -19.75 11.03
N SER A 482 36.78 -19.52 11.08
CA SER A 482 37.78 -20.59 11.08
C SER A 482 37.42 -21.58 12.18
N SER A 483 37.22 -22.85 11.82
CA SER A 483 37.01 -23.90 12.81
C SER A 483 38.26 -23.99 13.68
N SER A 484 38.22 -23.43 14.88
CA SER A 484 39.16 -23.83 15.92
C SER A 484 38.79 -25.27 16.30
N THR A 485 39.57 -26.22 15.81
CA THR A 485 39.62 -27.58 16.33
C THR A 485 40.01 -27.50 17.80
N GLY A 486 39.02 -27.48 18.68
CA GLY A 486 39.21 -27.82 20.09
C GLY A 486 39.18 -29.34 20.21
N GLU A 487 40.35 -29.96 20.16
CA GLU A 487 40.57 -31.26 20.77
C GLU A 487 40.24 -31.19 22.26
N GLY A 488 39.64 -32.25 22.82
CA GLY A 488 39.68 -32.50 24.26
C GLY A 488 38.40 -33.06 24.88
N VAL A 489 38.25 -34.39 24.75
CA VAL A 489 37.59 -35.38 25.64
C VAL A 489 36.15 -35.14 26.09
#